data_AF-A0A7C8NN12-F1
#
_entry.id   AF-A0A7C8NN12-F1
#
_cell.length_a   1.000
_cell.length_b   1.000
_cell.length_c   1.000
_cell.angle_alpha   90.00
_cell.angle_beta   90.00
_cell.angle_gamma   90.00
#
_symmetry.space_group_name_H-M   'P 1'
#
loop_
_entity.id
_entity.type
_entity.pdbx_description
1 polymer ?
#
loop_
_entity_poly.entity_id
_entity_poly.type
_entity_poly.pdbx_seq_one_letter_code
_entity_poly.pdbx_strand_id
1 'polypeptide(L)'
;MPHPPPPPPPPPPPPPLSATAATAATVVAAPQAKPSTKPIPEVSEAPITVHKRIRAPLLDKVFEKSLKASLSGITPEAWNKCFPTPTVRRPEQMKEVRKKFCEIYELNVRKNFQDMISSRKLLASLDNLDILISEAQTRKARFLEENPQPPLPMDPPPKPTPVDKENGTDKPQLEEKSAEASSTEAGVKKPEEGEGKVAGEEANKSGVPLPLPIHNFTPEDLYMSHLHPILKLQSARLESLKQAQQSSIDTLIKRREEQQAEMKQLIATLEKRLGAVDEAAQGVKEILEMDADEEMME
;
A
#
# COMPACT_ATOMS: atom_id res chain seq x y z
N MET A 1 22.94 -20.35 42.54
CA MET A 1 22.33 -19.83 41.30
C MET A 1 20.87 -20.25 41.29
N PRO A 2 19.92 -19.32 41.48
CA PRO A 2 18.50 -19.66 41.54
C PRO A 2 17.94 -19.92 40.13
N HIS A 3 17.28 -21.06 39.96
CA HIS A 3 16.61 -21.47 38.73
C HIS A 3 15.32 -20.66 38.51
N PRO A 4 14.99 -20.26 37.26
CA PRO A 4 13.73 -19.58 36.98
C PRO A 4 12.53 -20.52 37.13
N PRO A 5 11.37 -20.03 37.63
CA PRO A 5 10.18 -20.85 37.80
C PRO A 5 9.54 -21.23 36.45
N PRO A 6 8.90 -22.40 36.35
CA PRO A 6 8.28 -22.88 35.11
C PRO A 6 7.03 -22.06 34.73
N PRO A 7 6.73 -21.93 33.43
CA PRO A 7 5.57 -21.18 32.95
C PRO A 7 4.24 -21.87 33.31
N PRO A 8 3.16 -21.11 33.56
CA PRO A 8 1.85 -21.66 33.91
C PRO A 8 1.20 -22.40 32.72
N PRO A 9 0.41 -23.46 32.98
CA PRO A 9 -0.23 -24.24 31.94
C PRO A 9 -1.37 -23.46 31.24
N PRO A 10 -1.64 -23.75 29.95
CA PRO A 10 -2.70 -23.08 29.19
C PRO A 10 -4.09 -23.46 29.71
N PRO A 11 -5.08 -22.54 29.64
CA PRO A 11 -6.44 -22.81 30.08
C PRO A 11 -7.16 -23.85 29.18
N PRO A 12 -8.04 -24.69 29.74
CA PRO A 12 -8.73 -25.74 28.99
C PRO A 12 -9.76 -25.17 28.00
N PRO A 13 -10.01 -25.86 26.87
CA PRO A 13 -11.03 -25.45 25.91
C PRO A 13 -12.46 -25.60 26.46
N PRO A 14 -13.41 -24.75 26.04
CA PRO A 14 -14.81 -24.85 26.47
C PRO A 14 -15.47 -26.14 25.95
N PRO A 15 -16.43 -26.71 26.70
CA PRO A 15 -17.08 -27.97 26.35
C PRO A 15 -17.99 -27.82 25.12
N PRO A 16 -18.10 -28.88 24.28
CA PRO A 16 -19.07 -28.88 23.18
C PRO A 16 -20.50 -28.99 23.75
N LEU A 17 -21.35 -28.05 23.37
CA LEU A 17 -22.79 -28.14 23.58
C LEU A 17 -23.30 -29.39 22.84
N SER A 18 -23.65 -30.42 23.61
CA SER A 18 -24.39 -31.58 23.13
C SER A 18 -25.85 -31.17 23.00
N ALA A 19 -26.35 -31.05 21.77
CA ALA A 19 -27.78 -30.95 21.50
C ALA A 19 -28.30 -32.34 21.12
N THR A 20 -29.15 -32.86 21.99
CA THR A 20 -29.88 -34.12 21.90
C THR A 20 -30.88 -34.11 20.74
N ALA A 21 -31.12 -35.31 20.22
CA ALA A 21 -31.94 -35.66 19.08
C ALA A 21 -33.47 -35.54 19.29
N ALA A 22 -34.20 -35.77 18.17
CA ALA A 22 -35.60 -36.22 18.00
C ALA A 22 -36.67 -35.11 17.81
N THR A 23 -37.61 -35.12 16.84
CA THR A 23 -38.01 -36.07 15.75
C THR A 23 -39.08 -35.43 14.82
N ALA A 24 -39.01 -35.76 13.50
CA ALA A 24 -40.03 -35.82 12.40
C ALA A 24 -40.86 -34.55 12.02
N ALA A 25 -41.23 -34.27 10.75
CA ALA A 25 -41.51 -35.14 9.60
C ALA A 25 -41.44 -34.44 8.22
N THR A 26 -41.02 -35.21 7.21
CA THR A 26 -41.55 -35.37 5.82
C THR A 26 -41.45 -34.25 4.75
N VAL A 27 -40.48 -34.47 3.84
CA VAL A 27 -40.52 -34.52 2.35
C VAL A 27 -41.13 -33.35 1.56
N VAL A 28 -40.34 -32.72 0.67
CA VAL A 28 -40.51 -32.76 -0.81
C VAL A 28 -39.19 -32.35 -1.50
N ALA A 29 -38.98 -32.96 -2.66
CA ALA A 29 -37.80 -33.09 -3.49
C ALA A 29 -37.07 -31.81 -3.94
N ALA A 30 -35.76 -32.00 -4.12
CA ALA A 30 -34.83 -31.13 -4.83
C ALA A 30 -35.13 -31.06 -6.34
N PRO A 31 -34.69 -29.97 -6.98
CA PRO A 31 -33.86 -30.09 -8.16
C PRO A 31 -32.47 -29.47 -7.92
N GLN A 32 -31.44 -30.25 -8.28
CA GLN A 32 -30.04 -29.86 -8.21
C GLN A 32 -29.76 -28.60 -9.04
N ALA A 33 -29.27 -27.55 -8.40
CA ALA A 33 -28.61 -26.43 -9.06
C ALA A 33 -27.12 -26.46 -8.72
N LYS A 34 -26.31 -26.51 -9.78
CA LYS A 34 -24.85 -26.58 -9.82
C LYS A 34 -24.18 -25.56 -8.87
N PRO A 35 -23.03 -25.86 -8.24
CA PRO A 35 -22.27 -24.87 -7.48
C PRO A 35 -21.72 -23.83 -8.44
N SER A 36 -22.38 -22.68 -8.51
CA SER A 36 -21.90 -21.50 -9.23
C SER A 36 -20.85 -20.82 -8.36
N THR A 37 -19.59 -21.16 -8.61
CA THR A 37 -18.41 -20.45 -8.13
C THR A 37 -18.47 -19.01 -8.64
N LYS A 38 -19.00 -18.08 -7.85
CA LYS A 38 -18.90 -16.65 -8.16
C LYS A 38 -17.44 -16.23 -8.01
N PRO A 39 -16.84 -15.57 -9.03
CA PRO A 39 -15.46 -15.14 -8.98
C PRO A 39 -15.28 -14.08 -7.88
N ILE A 40 -14.15 -14.17 -7.19
CA ILE A 40 -13.56 -13.07 -6.41
C ILE A 40 -13.57 -11.82 -7.31
N PRO A 41 -13.99 -10.64 -6.82
CA PRO A 41 -13.88 -9.42 -7.60
C PRO A 41 -12.40 -9.16 -7.91
N GLU A 42 -12.07 -9.22 -9.20
CA GLU A 42 -10.79 -8.82 -9.76
C GLU A 42 -10.46 -7.42 -9.24
N VAL A 43 -9.49 -7.37 -8.33
CA VAL A 43 -8.63 -6.20 -8.20
C VAL A 43 -8.11 -5.96 -9.61
N SER A 44 -8.41 -4.79 -10.18
CA SER A 44 -7.86 -4.36 -11.45
C SER A 44 -6.34 -4.38 -11.32
N GLU A 45 -5.72 -5.51 -11.67
CA GLU A 45 -4.29 -5.62 -11.84
C GLU A 45 -3.98 -4.75 -13.05
N ALA A 46 -3.52 -3.53 -12.76
CA ALA A 46 -2.78 -2.76 -13.73
C ALA A 46 -1.75 -3.70 -14.37
N PRO A 47 -1.54 -3.62 -15.69
CA PRO A 47 -0.70 -4.54 -16.43
C PRO A 47 0.61 -4.74 -15.67
N ILE A 48 0.93 -6.00 -15.32
CA ILE A 48 2.20 -6.39 -14.73
C ILE A 48 3.25 -5.99 -15.76
N THR A 49 3.74 -4.77 -15.62
CA THR A 49 4.80 -4.24 -16.47
C THR A 49 5.99 -5.11 -16.15
N VAL A 50 6.43 -5.90 -17.13
CA VAL A 50 7.64 -6.72 -17.03
C VAL A 50 8.77 -5.76 -16.67
N HIS A 51 9.06 -5.67 -15.38
CA HIS A 51 10.01 -4.71 -14.85
C HIS A 51 11.35 -5.03 -15.51
N LYS A 52 11.87 -4.08 -16.28
CA LYS A 52 13.10 -4.25 -17.05
C LYS A 52 14.24 -4.37 -16.06
N ARG A 53 14.62 -5.59 -15.67
CA ARG A 53 15.71 -5.87 -14.73
C ARG A 53 17.03 -5.51 -15.39
N ILE A 54 17.53 -4.31 -15.10
CA ILE A 54 18.70 -3.72 -15.77
C ILE A 54 19.91 -3.69 -14.86
N ARG A 55 19.73 -3.59 -13.53
CA ARG A 55 20.84 -3.35 -12.61
C ARG A 55 21.66 -4.61 -12.31
N ALA A 56 20.99 -5.75 -12.10
CA ALA A 56 21.64 -7.04 -11.90
C ALA A 56 22.65 -7.39 -13.03
N PRO A 57 22.25 -7.41 -14.33
CA PRO A 57 23.18 -7.71 -15.41
C PRO A 57 24.22 -6.60 -15.64
N LEU A 58 23.93 -5.36 -15.23
CA LEU A 58 24.90 -4.28 -15.29
C LEU A 58 26.01 -4.45 -14.24
N LEU A 59 25.66 -4.92 -13.04
CA LEU A 59 26.64 -5.22 -11.99
C LEU A 59 27.65 -6.26 -12.48
N ASP A 60 27.18 -7.35 -13.09
CA ASP A 60 28.05 -8.37 -13.67
C ASP A 60 28.95 -7.80 -14.76
N LYS A 61 28.40 -6.95 -15.65
CA LYS A 61 29.20 -6.28 -16.71
C LYS A 61 30.29 -5.37 -16.13
N VAL A 62 29.99 -4.62 -15.08
CA VAL A 62 30.95 -3.73 -14.43
C VAL A 62 32.04 -4.55 -13.74
N PHE A 63 31.67 -5.66 -13.08
CA PHE A 63 32.61 -6.60 -12.46
C PHE A 63 33.55 -7.23 -13.49
N GLU A 64 33.03 -7.76 -14.60
CA GLU A 64 33.86 -8.32 -15.67
C GLU A 64 34.82 -7.28 -16.25
N LYS A 65 34.35 -6.04 -16.42
CA LYS A 65 35.18 -4.94 -16.92
C LYS A 65 36.30 -4.59 -15.95
N SER A 66 36.03 -4.54 -14.64
CA SER A 66 37.05 -4.23 -13.64
C SER A 66 38.06 -5.36 -13.43
N LEU A 67 37.61 -6.62 -13.48
CA LEU A 67 38.47 -7.79 -13.40
C LEU A 67 39.44 -7.84 -14.60
N LYS A 68 38.93 -7.64 -15.83
CA LYS A 68 39.77 -7.58 -17.04
C LYS A 68 40.76 -6.41 -16.99
N ALA A 69 40.32 -5.24 -16.53
CA ALA A 69 41.22 -4.10 -16.35
C ALA A 69 42.33 -4.40 -15.34
N SER A 70 41.99 -5.05 -14.22
CA SER A 70 42.97 -5.44 -13.19
C SER A 70 44.00 -6.44 -13.72
N LEU A 71 43.56 -7.47 -14.45
CA LEU A 71 44.44 -8.47 -15.05
C LEU A 71 45.29 -7.89 -16.19
N SER A 72 44.79 -6.89 -16.93
CA SER A 72 45.56 -6.23 -17.99
C SER A 72 46.79 -5.48 -17.47
N GLY A 73 46.78 -5.08 -16.18
CA GLY A 73 47.94 -4.46 -15.52
C GLY A 73 49.11 -5.43 -15.26
N ILE A 74 48.86 -6.75 -15.28
CA ILE A 74 49.89 -7.78 -15.11
C ILE A 74 50.55 -8.05 -16.48
N THR A 75 51.28 -7.06 -16.97
CA THR A 75 52.01 -7.17 -18.23
C THR A 75 53.30 -7.97 -18.04
N PRO A 76 53.80 -8.66 -19.10
CA PRO A 76 55.11 -9.30 -19.08
C PRO A 76 56.24 -8.37 -18.65
N GLU A 77 56.20 -7.11 -19.07
CA GLU A 77 57.27 -6.15 -18.81
C GLU A 77 57.31 -5.74 -17.34
N ALA A 78 56.14 -5.41 -16.76
CA ALA A 78 56.03 -5.10 -15.33
C ALA A 78 56.43 -6.30 -14.48
N TRP A 79 56.01 -7.51 -14.87
CA TRP A 79 56.35 -8.75 -14.19
C TRP A 79 57.85 -9.05 -14.21
N ASN A 80 58.50 -8.90 -15.37
CA ASN A 80 59.93 -9.15 -15.54
C ASN A 80 60.79 -8.11 -14.82
N LYS A 81 60.31 -6.87 -14.68
CA LYS A 81 61.01 -5.82 -13.92
C LYS A 81 61.03 -6.13 -12.42
N CYS A 82 59.96 -6.71 -11.88
CA CYS A 82 59.89 -7.13 -10.47
C CYS A 82 60.72 -8.39 -10.19
N PHE A 83 60.95 -9.25 -11.19
CA PHE A 83 61.68 -10.51 -11.05
C PHE A 83 62.78 -10.66 -12.13
N PRO A 84 63.84 -9.83 -12.11
CA PRO A 84 64.85 -9.84 -13.17
C PRO A 84 65.68 -11.12 -13.20
N THR A 85 66.11 -11.64 -12.03
CA THR A 85 66.97 -12.85 -11.96
C THR A 85 66.26 -14.13 -12.44
N PRO A 86 65.01 -14.42 -12.01
CA PRO A 86 64.28 -15.59 -12.50
C PRO A 86 63.95 -15.52 -13.98
N THR A 87 63.62 -14.33 -14.50
CA THR A 87 63.28 -14.14 -15.92
C THR A 87 64.47 -14.43 -16.84
N VAL A 88 65.68 -14.01 -16.47
CA VAL A 88 66.89 -14.31 -17.26
C VAL A 88 67.25 -15.79 -17.22
N ARG A 89 67.09 -16.42 -16.05
CA ARG A 89 67.55 -17.80 -15.83
C ARG A 89 66.56 -18.84 -16.39
N ARG A 90 65.25 -18.59 -16.27
CA ARG A 90 64.17 -19.45 -16.79
C ARG A 90 62.93 -18.64 -17.20
N PRO A 91 62.91 -18.07 -18.42
CA PRO A 91 61.80 -17.25 -18.88
C PRO A 91 60.49 -18.04 -19.05
N GLU A 92 60.56 -19.30 -19.49
CA GLU A 92 59.37 -20.13 -19.70
C GLU A 92 58.62 -20.43 -18.40
N GLN A 93 59.34 -20.74 -17.32
CA GLN A 93 58.71 -20.96 -16.01
C GLN A 93 58.06 -19.69 -15.47
N MET A 94 58.68 -18.52 -15.64
CA MET A 94 58.08 -17.26 -15.19
C MET A 94 56.82 -16.88 -15.97
N LYS A 95 56.77 -17.19 -17.28
CA LYS A 95 55.54 -17.06 -18.09
C LYS A 95 54.43 -17.98 -17.57
N GLU A 96 54.77 -19.23 -17.26
CA GLU A 96 53.82 -20.20 -16.72
C GLU A 96 53.30 -19.80 -15.34
N VAL A 97 54.17 -19.31 -14.44
CA VAL A 97 53.77 -18.80 -13.12
C VAL A 97 52.83 -17.61 -13.25
N ARG A 98 53.14 -16.64 -14.12
CA ARG A 98 52.26 -15.48 -14.35
C ARG A 98 50.89 -15.93 -14.88
N LYS A 99 50.87 -16.87 -15.83
CA LYS A 99 49.63 -17.43 -16.38
C LYS A 99 48.80 -18.10 -15.30
N LYS A 100 49.39 -18.99 -14.51
CA LYS A 100 48.72 -19.67 -13.38
C LYS A 100 48.24 -18.67 -12.34
N PHE A 101 49.02 -17.63 -12.05
CA PHE A 101 48.62 -16.56 -11.13
C PHE A 101 47.35 -15.85 -11.62
N CYS A 102 47.32 -15.43 -12.88
CA CYS A 102 46.14 -14.78 -13.46
C CYS A 102 44.90 -15.70 -13.43
N GLU A 103 45.07 -16.99 -13.79
CA GLU A 103 43.99 -17.97 -13.78
C GLU A 103 43.43 -18.22 -12.37
N ILE A 104 44.31 -18.44 -11.38
CA ILE A 104 43.91 -18.69 -9.99
C ILE A 104 43.28 -17.44 -9.37
N TYR A 105 43.85 -16.27 -9.63
CA TYR A 105 43.31 -15.00 -9.15
C TYR A 105 41.91 -14.76 -9.72
N GLU A 106 41.73 -14.92 -11.02
CA GLU A 106 40.43 -14.77 -11.67
C GLU A 106 39.39 -15.73 -11.09
N LEU A 107 39.74 -17.01 -10.95
CA LEU A 107 38.85 -18.02 -10.39
C LEU A 107 38.44 -17.67 -8.95
N ASN A 108 39.41 -17.30 -8.11
CA ASN A 108 39.15 -16.95 -6.72
C ASN A 108 38.30 -15.68 -6.60
N VAL A 109 38.57 -14.64 -7.37
CA VAL A 109 37.78 -13.39 -7.33
C VAL A 109 36.35 -13.64 -7.80
N ARG A 110 36.16 -14.38 -8.90
CA ARG A 110 34.82 -14.78 -9.37
C ARG A 110 34.05 -15.56 -8.30
N LYS A 111 34.70 -16.54 -7.66
CA LYS A 111 34.09 -17.36 -6.61
C LYS A 111 33.70 -16.51 -5.38
N ASN A 112 34.60 -15.66 -4.89
CA ASN A 112 34.31 -14.79 -3.75
C ASN A 112 33.18 -13.80 -4.07
N PHE A 113 33.17 -13.24 -5.28
CA PHE A 113 32.12 -12.34 -5.73
C PHE A 113 30.76 -13.04 -5.77
N GLN A 114 30.70 -14.26 -6.29
CA GLN A 114 29.47 -15.05 -6.31
C GLN A 114 28.98 -15.38 -4.89
N ASP A 115 29.88 -15.76 -3.98
CA ASP A 115 29.54 -16.02 -2.58
C ASP A 115 29.00 -14.76 -1.87
N MET A 116 29.62 -13.59 -2.13
CA MET A 116 29.13 -12.30 -1.64
C MET A 116 27.74 -11.95 -2.20
N ILE A 117 27.48 -12.22 -3.48
CA ILE A 117 26.16 -12.00 -4.10
C ILE A 117 25.11 -12.89 -3.44
N SER A 118 25.42 -14.18 -3.25
CA SER A 118 24.50 -15.17 -2.69
C SER A 118 24.21 -14.89 -1.21
N SER A 119 25.23 -14.64 -0.40
CA SER A 119 25.09 -14.38 1.04
C SER A 119 24.24 -13.14 1.33
N ARG A 120 24.38 -12.09 0.53
CA ARG A 120 23.63 -10.83 0.70
C ARG A 120 22.33 -10.78 -0.09
N LYS A 121 22.01 -11.82 -0.88
CA LYS A 121 20.85 -11.85 -1.79
C LYS A 121 20.80 -10.60 -2.69
N LEU A 122 21.97 -10.14 -3.14
CA LEU A 122 22.10 -8.83 -3.79
C LEU A 122 21.29 -8.74 -5.09
N LEU A 123 21.26 -9.80 -5.90
CA LEU A 123 20.50 -9.83 -7.15
C LEU A 123 19.00 -9.65 -6.90
N ALA A 124 18.44 -10.35 -5.92
CA ALA A 124 17.05 -10.21 -5.54
C ALA A 124 16.73 -8.79 -5.03
N SER A 125 17.66 -8.18 -4.28
CA SER A 125 17.52 -6.79 -3.82
C SER A 125 17.56 -5.78 -4.96
N LEU A 126 18.44 -5.96 -5.96
CA LEU A 126 18.54 -5.07 -7.12
C LEU A 126 17.32 -5.20 -8.02
N ASP A 127 16.83 -6.43 -8.23
CA ASP A 127 15.59 -6.68 -8.95
C ASP A 127 14.40 -6.02 -8.24
N ASN A 128 14.30 -6.16 -6.91
CA ASN A 128 13.27 -5.48 -6.13
C ASN A 128 13.35 -3.96 -6.21
N LEU A 129 14.57 -3.40 -6.24
CA LEU A 129 14.77 -1.97 -6.43
C LEU A 129 14.33 -1.49 -7.83
N ASP A 130 14.57 -2.29 -8.87
CA ASP A 130 14.08 -1.99 -10.23
C ASP A 130 12.53 -1.97 -10.25
N ILE A 131 11.88 -2.92 -9.56
CA ILE A 131 10.42 -2.95 -9.38
C ILE A 131 9.93 -1.68 -8.68
N LEU A 132 10.47 -1.37 -7.50
CA LEU A 132 10.05 -0.21 -6.71
C LEU A 132 10.21 1.11 -7.45
N ILE A 133 11.30 1.27 -8.21
CA ILE A 133 11.53 2.50 -8.97
C ILE A 133 10.57 2.63 -10.12
N SER A 134 10.27 1.55 -10.83
CA SER A 134 9.27 1.60 -11.89
C SER A 134 7.86 1.87 -11.36
N GLU A 135 7.45 1.25 -10.25
CA GLU A 135 6.18 1.57 -9.60
C GLU A 135 6.12 3.03 -9.16
N ALA A 136 7.19 3.56 -8.58
CA ALA A 136 7.28 4.96 -8.19
C ALA A 136 7.18 5.89 -9.40
N GLN A 137 7.82 5.56 -10.51
CA GLN A 137 7.71 6.31 -11.77
C GLN A 137 6.28 6.28 -12.31
N THR A 138 5.61 5.13 -12.29
CA THR A 138 4.21 4.99 -12.69
C THR A 138 3.29 5.82 -11.81
N ARG A 139 3.46 5.78 -10.48
CA ARG A 139 2.67 6.61 -9.55
C ARG A 139 2.92 8.10 -9.77
N LYS A 140 4.18 8.51 -10.01
CA LYS A 140 4.53 9.90 -10.34
C LYS A 140 3.89 10.36 -11.65
N ALA A 141 3.92 9.52 -12.69
CA ALA A 141 3.30 9.81 -13.98
C ALA A 141 1.79 9.96 -13.84
N ARG A 142 1.12 9.04 -13.15
CA ARG A 142 -0.31 9.12 -12.85
C ARG A 142 -0.66 10.37 -12.05
N PHE A 143 0.13 10.71 -11.03
CA PHE A 143 -0.07 11.92 -10.23
C PHE A 143 0.03 13.19 -11.09
N LEU A 144 0.97 13.24 -12.04
CA LEU A 144 1.14 14.37 -12.95
C LEU A 144 0.03 14.46 -14.01
N GLU A 145 -0.52 13.32 -14.44
CA GLU A 145 -1.69 13.25 -15.33
C GLU A 145 -2.97 13.72 -14.62
N GLU A 146 -3.16 13.32 -13.37
CA GLU A 146 -4.33 13.69 -12.54
C GLU A 146 -4.25 15.14 -12.04
N ASN A 147 -3.04 15.67 -11.86
CA ASN A 147 -2.78 17.07 -11.49
C ASN A 147 -1.87 17.74 -12.53
N PRO A 148 -2.39 18.07 -13.73
CA PRO A 148 -1.59 18.77 -14.73
C PRO A 148 -1.18 20.13 -14.17
N GLN A 149 0.12 20.36 -14.01
CA GLN A 149 0.61 21.70 -13.75
C GLN A 149 0.19 22.61 -14.92
N PRO A 150 -0.36 23.81 -14.66
CA PRO A 150 -0.50 24.83 -15.69
C PRO A 150 0.87 25.02 -16.35
N PRO A 151 0.95 25.10 -17.70
CA PRO A 151 2.22 25.35 -18.35
C PRO A 151 2.80 26.63 -17.75
N LEU A 152 4.01 26.53 -17.18
CA LEU A 152 4.73 27.71 -16.74
C LEU A 152 4.83 28.65 -17.94
N PRO A 153 4.50 29.95 -17.79
CA PRO A 153 4.76 30.94 -18.83
C PRO A 153 6.25 30.90 -19.13
N MET A 154 6.59 30.37 -20.31
CA MET A 154 7.94 30.47 -20.83
C MET A 154 8.15 31.94 -21.18
N ASP A 155 8.75 32.70 -20.26
CA ASP A 155 9.31 34.00 -20.62
C ASP A 155 10.36 33.75 -21.72
N PRO A 156 10.25 34.41 -22.89
CA PRO A 156 11.18 34.19 -23.97
C PRO A 156 12.60 34.54 -23.51
N PRO A 157 13.62 33.76 -23.90
CA PRO A 157 14.99 34.03 -23.49
C PRO A 157 15.39 35.45 -23.89
N PRO A 158 16.01 36.24 -23.01
CA PRO A 158 16.47 37.57 -23.35
C PRO A 158 17.43 37.47 -24.54
N LYS A 159 17.11 38.19 -25.62
CA LYS A 159 17.99 38.35 -26.78
C LYS A 159 19.35 38.88 -26.32
N PRO A 160 20.47 38.29 -26.76
CA PRO A 160 21.77 38.89 -26.53
C PRO A 160 21.88 40.18 -27.37
N THR A 161 21.95 41.33 -26.71
CA THR A 161 22.41 42.57 -27.36
C THR A 161 23.93 42.54 -27.50
N PRO A 162 24.48 42.81 -28.70
CA PRO A 162 25.91 42.81 -28.96
C PRO A 162 26.59 44.17 -28.67
N VAL A 163 27.93 44.10 -28.67
CA VAL A 163 28.98 45.16 -28.73
C VAL A 163 29.20 46.00 -27.45
N ASP A 164 30.42 46.28 -26.96
CA ASP A 164 31.74 46.42 -27.59
C ASP A 164 32.93 46.16 -26.62
N LYS A 165 34.12 46.02 -27.21
CA LYS A 165 35.45 45.77 -26.61
C LYS A 165 36.11 47.03 -26.00
N GLU A 166 37.20 46.74 -25.26
CA GLU A 166 38.30 47.62 -24.80
C GLU A 166 37.99 48.44 -23.52
N ASN A 167 38.86 48.60 -22.53
CA ASN A 167 40.31 48.45 -22.43
C ASN A 167 40.74 48.42 -20.94
N GLY A 168 41.94 47.91 -20.66
CA GLY A 168 42.82 48.50 -19.63
C GLY A 168 42.73 48.01 -18.19
N THR A 169 43.43 46.91 -17.91
CA THR A 169 43.96 46.57 -16.57
C THR A 169 45.24 47.39 -16.33
N ASP A 170 45.36 48.11 -15.22
CA ASP A 170 46.59 48.07 -14.41
C ASP A 170 46.50 48.76 -13.04
N LYS A 171 46.95 47.98 -12.05
CA LYS A 171 47.64 48.30 -10.78
C LYS A 171 46.88 48.67 -9.49
N PRO A 172 47.17 47.96 -8.37
CA PRO A 172 46.62 48.18 -7.04
C PRO A 172 47.61 48.90 -6.08
N GLN A 173 47.09 49.56 -5.04
CA GLN A 173 47.76 49.96 -3.80
C GLN A 173 46.69 49.94 -2.68
N LEU A 174 46.83 49.11 -1.63
CA LEU A 174 47.54 49.40 -0.35
C LEU A 174 46.98 50.67 0.32
N GLU A 175 46.59 50.75 1.58
CA GLU A 175 46.83 49.95 2.78
C GLU A 175 46.05 50.58 3.95
N GLU A 176 45.84 49.79 5.03
CA GLU A 176 45.73 50.18 6.46
C GLU A 176 44.69 51.24 6.88
N LYS A 177 44.09 51.27 8.08
CA LYS A 177 44.47 50.86 9.44
C LYS A 177 43.18 50.95 10.27
N SER A 178 42.75 49.90 10.97
CA SER A 178 42.98 49.62 12.40
C SER A 178 42.67 50.75 13.39
N ALA A 179 41.82 50.42 14.38
CA ALA A 179 41.93 50.66 15.83
C ALA A 179 40.56 51.08 16.42
N GLU A 180 39.87 50.27 17.24
CA GLU A 180 40.13 50.02 18.69
C GLU A 180 39.68 51.24 19.53
N ALA A 181 38.88 51.18 20.60
CA ALA A 181 38.65 50.15 21.61
C ALA A 181 37.38 50.47 22.47
N SER A 182 36.94 49.45 23.23
CA SER A 182 36.50 49.44 24.66
C SER A 182 35.29 50.30 25.09
N SER A 183 34.19 49.83 25.69
CA SER A 183 33.84 48.88 26.78
C SER A 183 33.11 49.63 27.92
N THR A 184 32.16 48.95 28.57
CA THR A 184 31.54 49.22 29.91
C THR A 184 30.53 50.40 30.00
N GLU A 185 29.40 50.37 30.74
CA GLU A 185 28.78 49.42 31.68
C GLU A 185 27.28 49.79 31.91
N ALA A 186 26.47 48.76 32.14
CA ALA A 186 25.24 48.60 32.97
C ALA A 186 24.23 49.74 33.27
N GLY A 187 22.92 49.44 33.03
CA GLY A 187 21.77 50.21 33.57
C GLY A 187 20.34 49.71 33.20
N VAL A 188 20.01 48.45 33.54
CA VAL A 188 18.69 47.75 33.75
C VAL A 188 17.36 48.56 33.58
N LYS A 189 16.34 48.16 32.75
CA LYS A 189 15.28 47.14 33.04
C LYS A 189 14.33 46.81 31.82
N LYS A 190 14.27 45.51 31.43
CA LYS A 190 13.29 44.59 30.72
C LYS A 190 11.92 45.16 30.17
N PRO A 191 11.26 44.62 29.08
CA PRO A 191 11.31 43.29 28.43
C PRO A 191 11.49 43.30 26.88
N GLU A 192 11.75 42.13 26.25
CA GLU A 192 11.09 41.60 25.02
C GLU A 192 11.86 40.42 24.38
N GLU A 193 11.06 39.55 23.75
CA GLU A 193 11.37 38.30 23.04
C GLU A 193 12.03 38.58 21.68
N GLY A 194 12.71 37.58 21.12
CA GLY A 194 13.40 37.71 19.83
C GLY A 194 13.83 36.36 19.26
N GLU A 195 12.88 35.44 19.17
CA GLU A 195 13.00 34.19 18.43
C GLU A 195 13.26 34.48 16.94
N GLY A 196 14.10 33.65 16.32
CA GLY A 196 14.49 33.74 14.92
C GLY A 196 13.27 33.75 14.00
N LYS A 197 13.06 34.92 13.41
CA LYS A 197 11.96 35.32 12.54
C LYS A 197 11.65 34.31 11.44
N VAL A 198 10.47 33.72 11.56
CA VAL A 198 9.65 33.20 10.46
C VAL A 198 9.22 34.38 9.58
N ALA A 199 9.52 34.29 8.29
CA ALA A 199 8.78 34.93 7.21
C ALA A 199 8.70 33.84 6.12
N GLY A 200 7.56 33.21 5.84
CA GLY A 200 6.23 33.79 5.74
C GLY A 200 6.03 34.25 4.29
N GLU A 201 6.05 33.30 3.35
CA GLU A 201 5.55 33.53 1.99
C GLU A 201 4.35 32.60 1.78
N GLU A 202 3.21 33.08 2.28
CA GLU A 202 1.87 32.60 1.93
C GLU A 202 1.46 33.26 0.60
N ALA A 203 1.58 32.52 -0.49
CA ALA A 203 0.80 32.63 -1.73
C ALA A 203 1.24 31.44 -2.63
N ASN A 204 0.43 30.48 -3.04
CA ASN A 204 -0.94 30.56 -3.52
C ASN A 204 -1.61 29.18 -3.40
N LYS A 205 -2.94 29.21 -3.24
CA LYS A 205 -3.85 28.08 -3.01
C LYS A 205 -3.83 27.06 -4.16
N SER A 206 -4.20 25.83 -3.78
CA SER A 206 -4.44 24.64 -4.62
C SER A 206 -3.24 24.06 -5.36
N GLY A 207 -2.18 23.73 -4.63
CA GLY A 207 -1.18 22.76 -5.06
C GLY A 207 -1.08 21.67 -4.00
N VAL A 208 -1.37 20.42 -4.37
CA VAL A 208 -1.18 19.27 -3.47
C VAL A 208 0.27 19.29 -2.96
N PRO A 209 0.53 19.32 -1.64
CA PRO A 209 1.88 19.37 -1.11
C PRO A 209 2.66 18.15 -1.59
N LEU A 210 3.89 18.37 -2.08
CA LEU A 210 4.72 17.29 -2.60
C LEU A 210 4.93 16.22 -1.52
N PRO A 211 4.91 14.91 -1.87
CA PRO A 211 5.11 13.84 -0.89
C PRO A 211 6.44 14.00 -0.16
N LEU A 212 6.38 14.03 1.17
CA LEU A 212 7.57 14.08 2.01
C LEU A 212 8.39 12.78 1.85
N PRO A 213 9.73 12.85 1.88
CA PRO A 213 10.56 11.66 1.85
C PRO A 213 10.48 10.89 3.18
N ILE A 214 10.62 9.56 3.11
CA ILE A 214 10.36 8.61 4.22
C ILE A 214 11.15 8.87 5.51
N HIS A 215 12.28 9.58 5.46
CA HIS A 215 13.11 9.87 6.64
C HIS A 215 12.59 11.05 7.47
N ASN A 216 11.61 11.80 6.95
CA ASN A 216 10.95 12.89 7.67
C ASN A 216 9.69 12.41 8.39
N PHE A 217 9.37 11.11 8.34
CA PHE A 217 8.18 10.55 8.98
C PHE A 217 8.45 10.33 10.45
N THR A 218 7.50 10.72 11.30
CA THR A 218 7.54 10.35 12.71
C THR A 218 7.20 8.85 12.85
N PRO A 219 7.59 8.19 13.96
CA PRO A 219 7.20 6.81 14.22
C PRO A 219 5.68 6.59 14.20
N GLU A 220 4.91 7.61 14.62
CA GLU A 220 3.45 7.59 14.59
C GLU A 220 2.92 7.61 13.14
N ASP A 221 3.48 8.45 12.27
CA ASP A 221 3.09 8.48 10.86
C ASP A 221 3.37 7.14 10.16
N LEU A 222 4.50 6.50 10.48
CA LEU A 222 4.83 5.18 9.96
C LEU A 222 3.84 4.11 10.46
N TYR A 223 3.46 4.17 11.73
CA TYR A 223 2.47 3.26 12.31
C TYR A 223 1.09 3.46 11.67
N MET A 224 0.62 4.70 11.59
CA MET A 224 -0.70 5.02 11.03
C MET A 224 -0.78 4.72 9.54
N SER A 225 0.27 5.00 8.77
CA SER A 225 0.30 4.67 7.33
C SER A 225 0.22 3.16 7.06
N HIS A 226 0.82 2.33 7.91
CA HIS A 226 0.71 0.87 7.81
C HIS A 226 -0.65 0.34 8.30
N LEU A 227 -1.24 0.95 9.34
CA LEU A 227 -2.56 0.56 9.82
C LEU A 227 -3.69 0.97 8.89
N HIS A 228 -3.55 2.11 8.21
CA HIS A 228 -4.58 2.68 7.35
C HIS A 228 -5.14 1.69 6.31
N PRO A 229 -4.34 0.93 5.53
CA PRO A 229 -4.89 -0.04 4.58
C PRO A 229 -5.69 -1.16 5.26
N ILE A 230 -5.27 -1.62 6.44
CA ILE A 230 -5.98 -2.65 7.19
C ILE A 230 -7.30 -2.10 7.72
N LEU A 231 -7.26 -0.91 8.33
CA LEU A 231 -8.46 -0.24 8.85
C LEU A 231 -9.46 0.07 7.72
N LYS A 232 -8.98 0.52 6.56
CA LYS A 232 -9.81 0.77 5.37
C LYS A 232 -10.47 -0.50 4.83
N LEU A 233 -9.75 -1.62 4.81
CA LEU A 233 -10.31 -2.92 4.41
C LEU A 233 -11.42 -3.36 5.38
N GLN A 234 -11.18 -3.22 6.69
CA GLN A 234 -12.16 -3.57 7.72
C GLN A 234 -13.38 -2.66 7.69
N SER A 235 -13.21 -1.35 7.50
CA SER A 235 -14.33 -0.41 7.39
C SER A 235 -15.21 -0.72 6.19
N ALA A 236 -14.61 -0.99 5.02
CA ALA A 236 -15.33 -1.39 3.82
C ALA A 236 -16.11 -2.70 4.04
N ARG A 237 -15.53 -3.67 4.76
CA ARG A 237 -16.20 -4.93 5.10
C ARG A 237 -17.41 -4.71 6.02
N LEU A 238 -17.26 -3.91 7.08
CA LEU A 238 -18.35 -3.60 8.01
C LEU A 238 -19.48 -2.85 7.31
N GLU A 239 -19.14 -1.93 6.42
CA GLU A 239 -20.12 -1.17 5.64
C GLU A 239 -20.91 -2.07 4.67
N SER A 240 -20.23 -3.00 3.99
CA SER A 240 -20.88 -4.02 3.16
C SER A 240 -21.81 -4.92 3.99
N LEU A 241 -21.38 -5.36 5.18
CA LEU A 241 -22.21 -6.18 6.07
C LEU A 241 -23.45 -5.41 6.53
N LYS A 242 -23.27 -4.15 6.94
CA LYS A 242 -24.36 -3.25 7.34
C LYS A 242 -25.38 -3.09 6.20
N GLN A 243 -24.91 -2.89 4.97
CA GLN A 243 -25.78 -2.76 3.81
C GLN A 243 -26.54 -4.06 3.50
N ALA A 244 -25.89 -5.22 3.62
CA ALA A 244 -26.54 -6.51 3.47
C ALA A 244 -27.62 -6.74 4.55
N GLN A 245 -27.33 -6.40 5.81
CA GLN A 245 -28.30 -6.49 6.89
C GLN A 245 -29.47 -5.52 6.70
N GLN A 246 -29.21 -4.28 6.30
CA GLN A 246 -30.26 -3.30 6.08
C GLN A 246 -31.21 -3.74 4.96
N SER A 247 -30.68 -4.25 3.85
CA SER A 247 -31.53 -4.78 2.77
C SER A 247 -32.34 -6.00 3.21
N SER A 248 -31.78 -6.88 4.05
CA SER A 248 -32.53 -7.99 4.66
C SER A 248 -33.65 -7.49 5.59
N ILE A 249 -33.40 -6.46 6.39
CA ILE A 249 -34.43 -5.87 7.26
C ILE A 249 -35.56 -5.27 6.41
N ASP A 250 -35.22 -4.50 5.38
CA ASP A 250 -36.20 -3.86 4.50
C ASP A 250 -37.08 -4.89 3.79
N THR A 251 -36.52 -6.02 3.35
CA THR A 251 -37.29 -7.12 2.74
C THR A 251 -38.24 -7.78 3.73
N LEU A 252 -37.81 -8.01 4.98
CA LEU A 252 -38.66 -8.59 6.02
C LEU A 252 -39.79 -7.63 6.43
N ILE A 253 -39.53 -6.33 6.47
CA ILE A 253 -40.55 -5.31 6.75
C ILE A 253 -41.61 -5.32 5.64
N LYS A 254 -41.20 -5.30 4.37
CA LYS A 254 -42.14 -5.38 3.23
C LYS A 254 -43.01 -6.64 3.31
N ARG A 255 -42.40 -7.80 3.59
CA ARG A 255 -43.15 -9.05 3.74
C ARG A 255 -44.15 -8.99 4.90
N ARG A 256 -43.78 -8.39 6.03
CA ARG A 256 -44.69 -8.20 7.16
C ARG A 256 -45.87 -7.30 6.78
N GLU A 257 -45.63 -6.21 6.08
CA GLU A 257 -46.69 -5.28 5.65
C GLU A 257 -47.66 -5.95 4.67
N GLU A 258 -47.15 -6.71 3.70
CA GLU A 258 -47.96 -7.53 2.79
C GLU A 258 -48.81 -8.55 3.56
N GLN A 259 -48.21 -9.30 4.49
CA GLN A 259 -48.92 -10.26 5.33
C GLN A 259 -49.98 -9.60 6.22
N GLN A 260 -49.70 -8.41 6.76
CA GLN A 260 -50.67 -7.65 7.55
C GLN A 260 -51.83 -7.16 6.71
N ALA A 261 -51.60 -6.78 5.45
CA ALA A 261 -52.66 -6.39 4.53
C ALA A 261 -53.54 -7.60 4.15
N GLU A 262 -52.94 -8.75 3.85
CA GLU A 262 -53.66 -10.00 3.57
C GLU A 262 -54.51 -10.45 4.76
N MET A 263 -53.95 -10.42 5.97
CA MET A 263 -54.68 -10.77 7.19
C MET A 263 -55.90 -9.87 7.40
N LYS A 264 -55.77 -8.55 7.19
CA LYS A 264 -56.90 -7.62 7.26
C LYS A 264 -57.98 -7.95 6.23
N GLN A 265 -57.58 -8.30 5.01
CA GLN A 265 -58.52 -8.69 3.95
C GLN A 265 -59.26 -10.00 4.29
N LEU A 266 -58.55 -10.99 4.84
CA LEU A 266 -59.14 -12.25 5.28
C LEU A 266 -60.13 -12.03 6.43
N ILE A 267 -59.77 -11.22 7.42
CA ILE A 267 -60.67 -10.85 8.52
C ILE A 267 -61.93 -10.17 7.98
N ALA A 268 -61.79 -9.15 7.11
CA ALA A 268 -62.94 -8.47 6.52
C ALA A 268 -63.85 -9.42 5.70
N THR A 269 -63.24 -10.41 5.03
CA THR A 269 -64.00 -11.42 4.28
C THR A 269 -64.74 -12.38 5.21
N LEU A 270 -64.13 -12.78 6.33
CA LEU A 270 -64.75 -13.63 7.35
C LEU A 270 -65.87 -12.90 8.07
N GLU A 271 -65.67 -11.63 8.46
CA GLU A 271 -66.71 -10.78 9.04
C GLU A 271 -67.91 -10.65 8.11
N LYS A 272 -67.67 -10.46 6.80
CA LYS A 272 -68.74 -10.43 5.79
C LYS A 272 -69.51 -11.76 5.71
N ARG A 273 -68.81 -12.90 5.75
CA ARG A 273 -69.46 -14.22 5.73
C ARG A 273 -70.22 -14.50 7.02
N LEU A 274 -69.70 -14.07 8.16
CA LEU A 274 -70.38 -14.18 9.45
C LEU A 274 -71.69 -13.39 9.42
N GLY A 275 -71.67 -12.14 8.93
CA GLY A 275 -72.89 -11.34 8.77
C GLY A 275 -73.94 -12.00 7.87
N ALA A 276 -73.52 -12.65 6.77
CA ALA A 276 -74.44 -13.40 5.91
C ALA A 276 -75.05 -14.64 6.59
N VAL A 277 -74.28 -15.32 7.47
CA VAL A 277 -74.80 -16.44 8.27
C VAL A 277 -75.75 -15.95 9.36
N ASP A 278 -75.44 -14.83 10.01
CA ASP A 278 -76.32 -14.21 11.00
C ASP A 278 -77.64 -13.74 10.37
N GLU A 279 -77.59 -13.15 9.17
CA GLU A 279 -78.78 -12.76 8.41
C GLU A 279 -79.61 -13.99 7.97
N ALA A 280 -78.96 -15.05 7.49
CA ALA A 280 -79.64 -16.31 7.18
C ALA A 280 -80.26 -16.97 8.41
N ALA A 281 -79.58 -16.92 9.56
CA ALA A 281 -80.09 -17.45 10.83
C ALA A 281 -81.30 -16.65 11.33
N GLN A 282 -81.30 -15.31 11.17
CA GLN A 282 -82.46 -14.46 11.45
C GLN A 282 -83.64 -14.82 10.54
N GLY A 283 -83.40 -14.98 9.23
CA GLY A 283 -84.47 -15.39 8.30
C GLY A 283 -85.08 -16.76 8.63
N VAL A 284 -84.27 -17.75 9.01
CA VAL A 284 -84.80 -19.06 9.46
C VAL A 284 -85.58 -18.94 10.76
N LYS A 285 -85.12 -18.11 11.69
CA LYS A 285 -85.83 -17.84 12.95
C LYS A 285 -87.19 -17.19 12.70
N GLU A 286 -87.28 -16.23 11.78
CA GLU A 286 -88.55 -15.60 11.38
C GLU A 286 -89.51 -16.61 10.76
N ILE A 287 -89.04 -17.50 9.88
CA ILE A 287 -89.89 -18.56 9.29
C ILE A 287 -90.40 -19.52 10.37
N LEU A 288 -89.56 -19.95 11.31
CA LEU A 288 -89.98 -20.82 12.42
C LEU A 288 -91.00 -20.15 13.34
N GLU A 289 -90.88 -18.84 13.57
CA GLU A 289 -91.88 -18.07 14.33
C GLU A 289 -93.21 -17.99 13.55
N MET A 290 -93.17 -17.87 12.22
CA MET A 290 -94.37 -17.93 11.36
C MET A 290 -95.03 -19.31 11.32
N ASP A 291 -94.26 -20.40 11.22
CA ASP A 291 -94.78 -21.77 11.24
C ASP A 291 -95.39 -22.13 12.61
N ALA A 292 -94.83 -21.62 13.71
CA ALA A 292 -95.39 -21.80 15.06
C ALA A 292 -96.72 -21.05 15.25
N ASP A 293 -96.89 -19.90 14.60
CA ASP A 293 -98.16 -19.16 14.57
C ASP A 293 -99.20 -19.86 13.66
N GLU A 294 -98.75 -20.61 12.63
CA GLU A 294 -99.60 -21.38 11.71
C GLU A 294 -100.08 -22.71 12.34
N GLU A 295 -99.23 -23.46 13.07
CA GLU A 295 -99.63 -24.63 13.88
C GLU A 295 -100.57 -24.27 15.06
N MET A 296 -100.60 -23.01 15.50
CA MET A 296 -101.55 -22.50 16.51
C MET A 296 -102.93 -22.14 15.95
N MET A 297 -103.11 -22.18 14.63
CA MET A 297 -104.36 -21.85 13.93
C MET A 297 -105.07 -23.04 13.26
N GLU A 298 -104.49 -24.25 13.29
CA GLU A 298 -105.15 -25.53 12.93
C GLU A 298 -105.65 -26.30 14.16
#